data_AF-A0A965LA26-F1
#
_entry.id   AF-A0A965LA26-F1
#
_cell.length_a   1.000
_cell.length_b   1.000
_cell.length_c   1.000
_cell.angle_alpha   90.00
_cell.angle_beta   90.00
_cell.angle_gamma   90.00
#
_symmetry.space_group_name_H-M   'P 1'
#
loop_
_entity.id
_entity.type
_entity.pdbx_description
1 polymer ?
#
loop_
_entity_poly.entity_id
_entity_poly.type
_entity_poly.pdbx_seq_one_letter_code
_entity_poly.pdbx_strand_id
1 'polypeptide(L)'
;MINEDIEKKLPFLVKSVPDNISGIFSTKEKDEKRKLQEKEVFVKKVAQEYDPSNEKNYTGWILKMMVNGSIRGEEDKQKTMETLQDFIQAKLRKKLQGNEADINSYKSLGSLAQIMTEKLGKVVTKREQEKKMSEKGFQLLGKSNNLSLFSISTPEAANKHLQQTGWCVKDPQWWKSYIERHKTESYYMIYDENEDVVEKEESGKKKIYDKRKHRLINFASNEYKNVFDDEVNPTVAEAQFVMQHDDFIQKQESENLGELYLKLLYMSGKKISDEIVEKMIEKKDPLLASLIVKYSDTKKA
;
A
#
# COMPACT_ATOMS: atom_id res chain seq x y z
N MET A 1 -22.68 -38.23 -37.47
CA MET A 1 -23.02 -37.13 -38.40
C MET A 1 -21.86 -36.16 -38.35
N ILE A 2 -20.97 -36.32 -39.33
CA ILE A 2 -19.82 -35.48 -39.64
C ILE A 2 -20.28 -34.57 -40.79
N ASN A 3 -19.64 -33.40 -40.94
CA ASN A 3 -19.71 -32.44 -42.05
C ASN A 3 -20.98 -31.56 -42.01
N GLU A 4 -20.97 -30.27 -42.34
CA GLU A 4 -20.20 -29.47 -43.29
C GLU A 4 -20.61 -27.99 -43.06
N ASP A 5 -19.78 -27.00 -43.44
CA ASP A 5 -20.14 -25.61 -43.82
C ASP A 5 -19.22 -24.49 -43.27
N ILE A 6 -17.92 -24.57 -43.55
CA ILE A 6 -17.10 -23.35 -43.70
C ILE A 6 -16.26 -23.46 -44.99
N GLU A 7 -16.93 -23.63 -46.13
CA GLU A 7 -16.38 -23.31 -47.46
C GLU A 7 -17.45 -22.68 -48.35
N LYS A 8 -17.92 -21.48 -48.01
CA LYS A 8 -18.59 -20.59 -48.97
C LYS A 8 -18.16 -19.14 -48.73
N LYS A 9 -17.04 -18.78 -49.36
CA LYS A 9 -16.85 -17.55 -50.16
C LYS A 9 -15.51 -17.63 -50.92
N LEU A 10 -15.51 -18.55 -51.89
CA LEU A 10 -15.14 -18.38 -53.31
C LEU A 10 -14.76 -16.93 -53.76
N PRO A 11 -14.05 -16.73 -54.90
CA PRO A 11 -13.37 -17.72 -55.75
C PRO A 11 -12.12 -17.25 -56.56
N PHE A 12 -11.54 -18.24 -57.26
CA PHE A 12 -11.09 -18.20 -58.66
C PHE A 12 -9.73 -17.58 -59.06
N LEU A 13 -9.01 -18.43 -59.81
CA LEU A 13 -8.11 -18.12 -60.96
C LEU A 13 -6.77 -17.42 -60.57
N VAL A 14 -5.57 -17.88 -60.94
CA VAL A 14 -5.12 -18.58 -62.14
C VAL A 14 -3.81 -19.31 -61.85
N LYS A 15 -3.75 -20.54 -62.36
CA LYS A 15 -2.60 -21.31 -62.89
C LYS A 15 -1.23 -20.61 -62.87
N SER A 16 -0.29 -21.30 -62.20
CA SER A 16 1.06 -21.66 -62.65
C SER A 16 1.63 -21.02 -63.93
N VAL A 17 2.96 -20.74 -63.82
CA VAL A 17 4.02 -20.67 -64.86
C VAL A 17 4.47 -19.24 -65.23
N PRO A 18 5.78 -18.97 -65.45
CA PRO A 18 7.00 -19.38 -64.73
C PRO A 18 7.79 -18.14 -64.24
N ASP A 19 8.92 -18.39 -63.58
CA ASP A 19 9.88 -17.36 -63.18
C ASP A 19 10.33 -16.45 -64.34
N ASN A 20 10.00 -15.14 -64.29
CA ASN A 20 10.97 -14.01 -64.41
C ASN A 20 10.33 -12.59 -64.52
N ILE A 21 10.93 -11.63 -63.77
CA ILE A 21 11.11 -10.17 -64.05
C ILE A 21 10.01 -9.11 -63.68
N SER A 22 10.32 -8.32 -62.61
CA SER A 22 10.19 -6.86 -62.32
C SER A 22 8.95 -5.95 -62.66
N GLY A 23 8.55 -5.05 -61.72
CA GLY A 23 8.36 -3.59 -62.00
C GLY A 23 7.01 -2.81 -61.77
N ILE A 24 6.81 -2.21 -60.57
CA ILE A 24 6.37 -0.82 -60.20
C ILE A 24 5.09 -0.14 -60.85
N PHE A 25 4.04 0.24 -60.06
CA PHE A 25 3.40 1.60 -59.98
C PHE A 25 2.12 1.80 -59.09
N SER A 26 2.00 3.06 -58.60
CA SER A 26 0.84 3.91 -58.21
C SER A 26 0.37 3.91 -56.74
N THR A 27 0.59 5.06 -56.05
CA THR A 27 0.97 5.12 -54.62
C THR A 27 0.09 5.96 -53.68
N LYS A 28 -0.47 7.14 -53.96
CA LYS A 28 -1.04 8.02 -52.89
C LYS A 28 -2.34 7.57 -52.18
N GLU A 29 -3.37 7.14 -52.91
CA GLU A 29 -4.59 6.56 -52.27
C GLU A 29 -4.28 5.18 -51.69
N LYS A 30 -3.36 4.45 -52.34
CA LYS A 30 -2.71 3.31 -51.73
C LYS A 30 -1.96 3.70 -50.46
N ASP A 31 -1.37 4.90 -50.35
CA ASP A 31 -0.54 5.33 -49.22
C ASP A 31 -1.39 5.69 -48.00
N GLU A 32 -2.56 6.32 -48.15
CA GLU A 32 -3.48 6.55 -47.02
C GLU A 32 -4.18 5.28 -46.57
N LYS A 33 -4.67 4.46 -47.52
CA LYS A 33 -5.20 3.13 -47.21
C LYS A 33 -4.11 2.26 -46.56
N ARG A 34 -2.87 2.35 -47.05
CA ARG A 34 -1.69 1.67 -46.47
C ARG A 34 -1.35 2.22 -45.10
N LYS A 35 -1.39 3.53 -44.84
CA LYS A 35 -1.15 4.08 -43.49
C LYS A 35 -2.23 3.68 -42.49
N LEU A 36 -3.49 3.64 -42.90
CA LEU A 36 -4.58 3.15 -42.06
C LEU A 36 -4.43 1.65 -41.81
N GLN A 37 -4.15 0.87 -42.85
CA GLN A 37 -3.83 -0.56 -42.73
C GLN A 37 -2.59 -0.80 -41.85
N GLU A 38 -1.55 0.03 -41.95
CA GLU A 38 -0.35 -0.06 -41.11
C GLU A 38 -0.66 0.23 -39.64
N LYS A 39 -1.51 1.22 -39.36
CA LYS A 39 -1.99 1.50 -37.99
C LYS A 39 -2.89 0.39 -37.45
N GLU A 40 -3.79 -0.14 -38.27
CA GLU A 40 -4.65 -1.27 -37.89
C GLU A 40 -3.83 -2.53 -37.65
N VAL A 41 -2.84 -2.81 -38.50
CA VAL A 41 -1.89 -3.92 -38.34
C VAL A 41 -1.05 -3.72 -37.08
N PHE A 42 -0.59 -2.49 -36.80
CA PHE A 42 0.16 -2.17 -35.59
C PHE A 42 -0.68 -2.39 -34.33
N VAL A 43 -1.88 -1.81 -34.25
CA VAL A 43 -2.76 -1.93 -33.08
C VAL A 43 -3.21 -3.39 -32.89
N LYS A 44 -3.47 -4.12 -33.98
CA LYS A 44 -3.76 -5.56 -33.93
C LYS A 44 -2.57 -6.36 -33.42
N LYS A 45 -1.36 -6.06 -33.87
CA LYS A 45 -0.14 -6.71 -33.40
C LYS A 45 0.07 -6.47 -31.90
N VAL A 46 -0.10 -5.23 -31.44
CA VAL A 46 0.00 -4.88 -30.02
C VAL A 46 -1.07 -5.63 -29.22
N ALA A 47 -2.33 -5.66 -29.67
CA ALA A 47 -3.38 -6.40 -28.98
C ALA A 47 -3.11 -7.93 -28.91
N GLN A 48 -2.50 -8.51 -29.95
CA GLN A 48 -2.06 -9.91 -29.94
C GLN A 48 -0.93 -10.18 -28.95
N GLU A 49 -0.04 -9.21 -28.70
CA GLU A 49 0.99 -9.32 -27.67
C GLU A 49 0.38 -9.34 -26.26
N TYR A 50 -0.76 -8.67 -26.07
CA TYR A 50 -1.42 -8.53 -24.76
C TYR A 50 -2.34 -9.72 -24.47
N ASP A 51 -2.62 -10.54 -25.48
CA ASP A 51 -3.44 -11.73 -25.38
C ASP A 51 -2.59 -12.93 -24.92
N PRO A 52 -2.77 -13.41 -23.69
CA PRO A 52 -1.97 -14.51 -23.16
C PRO A 52 -2.42 -15.89 -23.68
N SER A 53 -3.50 -15.98 -24.46
CA SER A 53 -3.95 -17.25 -25.01
C SER A 53 -3.12 -17.65 -26.25
N ASN A 54 -2.85 -18.94 -26.39
CA ASN A 54 -2.07 -19.47 -27.51
C ASN A 54 -2.75 -19.19 -28.86
N GLU A 55 -4.08 -19.27 -28.90
CA GLU A 55 -4.91 -19.06 -30.09
C GLU A 55 -5.34 -17.60 -30.28
N LYS A 56 -4.96 -16.70 -29.37
CA LYS A 56 -5.28 -15.27 -29.43
C LYS A 56 -6.79 -14.96 -29.45
N ASN A 57 -7.52 -15.71 -28.62
CA ASN A 57 -8.98 -15.69 -28.50
C ASN A 57 -9.55 -14.40 -27.89
N TYR A 58 -8.73 -13.57 -27.25
CA TYR A 58 -9.13 -12.34 -26.55
C TYR A 58 -8.71 -11.05 -27.27
N THR A 59 -7.96 -11.16 -28.36
CA THR A 59 -7.44 -10.03 -29.13
C THR A 59 -8.55 -9.06 -29.56
N GLY A 60 -9.71 -9.57 -29.98
CA GLY A 60 -10.85 -8.73 -30.36
C GLY A 60 -11.41 -7.90 -29.19
N TRP A 61 -11.43 -8.48 -27.98
CA TRP A 61 -11.85 -7.78 -26.78
C TRP A 61 -10.81 -6.73 -26.36
N ILE A 62 -9.52 -7.07 -26.39
CA ILE A 62 -8.42 -6.13 -26.10
C ILE A 62 -8.47 -4.93 -27.04
N LEU A 63 -8.65 -5.15 -28.34
CA LEU A 63 -8.81 -4.08 -29.33
C LEU A 63 -9.96 -3.14 -28.97
N LYS A 64 -11.12 -3.70 -28.59
CA LYS A 64 -12.27 -2.92 -28.15
C LYS A 64 -11.96 -2.10 -26.89
N MET A 65 -11.19 -2.66 -25.95
CA MET A 65 -10.77 -1.97 -24.72
C MET A 65 -9.69 -0.90 -24.96
N MET A 66 -8.86 -1.05 -25.99
CA MET A 66 -7.92 0.00 -26.40
C MET A 66 -8.66 1.15 -27.08
N VAL A 67 -9.61 0.85 -27.96
CA VAL A 67 -10.42 1.85 -28.66
C VAL A 67 -11.26 2.69 -27.69
N ASN A 68 -11.79 2.08 -26.63
CA ASN A 68 -12.58 2.81 -25.62
C ASN A 68 -11.73 3.47 -24.52
N GLY A 69 -10.39 3.38 -24.59
CA GLY A 69 -9.46 3.99 -23.64
C GLY A 69 -9.35 3.28 -22.28
N SER A 70 -9.92 2.07 -22.14
CA SER A 70 -9.79 1.26 -20.92
C SER A 70 -8.44 0.57 -20.79
N ILE A 71 -7.70 0.40 -21.89
CA ILE A 71 -6.31 -0.08 -21.91
C ILE A 71 -5.47 0.99 -22.60
N ARG A 72 -4.53 1.58 -21.88
CA ARG A 72 -3.73 2.70 -22.37
C ARG A 72 -2.37 2.22 -22.87
N GLY A 73 -2.35 1.47 -23.97
CA GLY A 73 -1.09 1.02 -24.58
C GLY A 73 -0.16 0.31 -23.58
N GLU A 74 1.15 0.58 -23.66
CA GLU A 74 2.20 -0.22 -22.99
C GLU A 74 2.15 -0.17 -21.46
N GLU A 75 1.66 0.92 -20.86
CA GLU A 75 1.54 1.03 -19.40
C GLU A 75 0.59 -0.01 -18.80
N ASP A 76 -0.46 -0.37 -19.54
CA ASP A 76 -1.46 -1.34 -19.09
C ASP A 76 -1.20 -2.76 -19.59
N LYS A 77 -0.13 -2.99 -20.36
CA LYS A 77 0.19 -4.29 -20.99
C LYS A 77 0.24 -5.42 -19.99
N GLN A 78 1.13 -5.30 -19.01
CA GLN A 78 1.37 -6.34 -18.02
C GLN A 78 0.09 -6.66 -17.23
N LYS A 79 -0.61 -5.61 -16.78
CA LYS A 79 -1.86 -5.74 -16.03
C LYS A 79 -2.98 -6.40 -16.86
N THR A 80 -3.07 -6.06 -18.14
CA THR A 80 -4.03 -6.67 -19.08
C THR A 80 -3.75 -8.16 -19.23
N MET A 81 -2.49 -8.52 -19.49
CA MET A 81 -2.06 -9.91 -19.65
C MET A 81 -2.37 -10.74 -18.41
N GLU A 82 -2.01 -10.26 -17.23
CA GLU A 82 -2.26 -10.94 -15.95
C GLU A 82 -3.76 -11.14 -15.69
N THR A 83 -4.57 -10.10 -15.91
CA THR A 83 -6.03 -10.15 -15.72
C THR A 83 -6.69 -11.13 -16.69
N LEU A 84 -6.20 -11.22 -17.94
CA LEU A 84 -6.72 -12.19 -18.91
C LEU A 84 -6.27 -13.62 -18.61
N GLN A 85 -5.05 -13.82 -18.12
CA GLN A 85 -4.59 -15.13 -17.65
C GLN A 85 -5.48 -15.63 -16.52
N ASP A 86 -5.87 -14.75 -15.62
CA ASP A 86 -6.79 -15.05 -14.53
C ASP A 86 -8.14 -15.48 -15.04
N PHE A 87 -8.69 -14.71 -15.98
CA PHE A 87 -9.94 -15.05 -16.63
C PHE A 87 -9.92 -16.44 -17.27
N ILE A 88 -8.85 -16.76 -18.00
CA ILE A 88 -8.65 -18.09 -18.59
C ILE A 88 -8.65 -19.16 -17.50
N GLN A 89 -7.88 -18.96 -16.43
CA GLN A 89 -7.78 -19.91 -15.32
C GLN A 89 -9.11 -20.08 -14.58
N ALA A 90 -9.86 -19.00 -14.37
CA ALA A 90 -11.18 -19.01 -13.74
C ALA A 90 -12.19 -19.79 -14.58
N LYS A 91 -12.16 -19.57 -15.88
CA LYS A 91 -13.00 -20.26 -16.86
C LYS A 91 -12.68 -21.76 -16.92
N LEU A 92 -11.39 -22.13 -16.96
CA LEU A 92 -10.94 -23.53 -16.94
C LEU A 92 -11.37 -24.25 -15.65
N ARG A 93 -11.28 -23.57 -14.51
CA ARG A 93 -11.70 -24.09 -13.20
C ARG A 93 -13.21 -24.07 -12.98
N LYS A 94 -14.01 -23.68 -14.00
CA LYS A 94 -15.47 -23.54 -13.94
C LYS A 94 -15.96 -22.65 -12.79
N LYS A 95 -15.14 -21.67 -12.40
CA LYS A 95 -15.47 -20.68 -11.35
C LYS A 95 -16.33 -19.53 -11.88
N LEU A 96 -16.42 -19.40 -13.20
CA LEU A 96 -17.28 -18.45 -13.89
C LEU A 96 -18.45 -19.21 -14.51
N GLN A 97 -19.68 -18.72 -14.30
CA GLN A 97 -20.90 -19.35 -14.81
C GLN A 97 -21.72 -18.37 -15.65
N GLY A 98 -22.44 -18.90 -16.64
CA GLY A 98 -23.30 -18.10 -17.51
C GLY A 98 -22.54 -16.96 -18.19
N ASN A 99 -23.09 -15.75 -18.08
CA ASN A 99 -22.54 -14.54 -18.72
C ASN A 99 -21.14 -14.16 -18.20
N GLU A 100 -20.76 -14.59 -17.00
CA GLU A 100 -19.43 -14.32 -16.44
C GLU A 100 -18.32 -15.08 -17.18
N ALA A 101 -18.62 -16.18 -17.87
CA ALA A 101 -17.64 -16.94 -18.64
C ALA A 101 -17.39 -16.38 -20.06
N ASP A 102 -18.16 -15.37 -20.46
CA ASP A 102 -17.99 -14.62 -21.70
C ASP A 102 -17.23 -13.32 -21.44
N ILE A 103 -16.04 -13.22 -22.03
CA ILE A 103 -15.17 -12.04 -21.90
C ILE A 103 -15.86 -10.78 -22.44
N ASN A 104 -16.77 -10.91 -23.41
CA ASN A 104 -17.44 -9.77 -24.03
C ASN A 104 -18.49 -9.13 -23.12
N SER A 105 -18.87 -9.79 -22.02
CA SER A 105 -19.73 -9.20 -20.99
C SER A 105 -19.05 -8.05 -20.23
N TYR A 106 -17.72 -8.02 -20.19
CA TYR A 106 -16.94 -7.00 -19.51
C TYR A 106 -16.66 -5.80 -20.43
N LYS A 107 -17.07 -4.60 -19.98
CA LYS A 107 -16.96 -3.35 -20.77
C LYS A 107 -15.66 -2.59 -20.55
N SER A 108 -14.89 -2.95 -19.53
CA SER A 108 -13.60 -2.34 -19.17
C SER A 108 -12.66 -3.36 -18.52
N LEU A 109 -11.35 -3.14 -18.63
CA LEU A 109 -10.34 -3.94 -17.93
C LEU A 109 -10.55 -3.93 -16.40
N GLY A 110 -10.96 -2.80 -15.84
CA GLY A 110 -11.25 -2.68 -14.40
C GLY A 110 -12.40 -3.60 -13.96
N SER A 111 -13.48 -3.67 -14.74
CA SER A 111 -14.63 -4.52 -14.44
C SER A 111 -14.27 -6.02 -14.46
N LEU A 112 -13.42 -6.43 -15.40
CA LEU A 112 -12.89 -7.80 -15.46
C LEU A 112 -11.99 -8.11 -14.26
N ALA A 113 -11.04 -7.24 -13.94
CA ALA A 113 -10.09 -7.44 -12.83
C ALA A 113 -10.80 -7.58 -11.47
N GLN A 114 -11.88 -6.81 -11.26
CA GLN A 114 -12.67 -6.91 -10.04
C GLN A 114 -13.33 -8.29 -9.91
N ILE A 115 -14.03 -8.75 -10.95
CA ILE A 115 -14.71 -10.06 -10.91
C ILE A 115 -13.69 -11.21 -10.83
N MET A 116 -12.52 -11.08 -11.47
CA MET A 116 -11.45 -12.08 -11.31
C MET A 116 -10.93 -12.14 -9.87
N THR A 117 -10.81 -10.99 -9.20
CA THR A 117 -10.42 -10.92 -7.79
C THR A 117 -11.45 -11.63 -6.91
N GLU A 118 -12.75 -11.34 -7.12
CA GLU A 118 -13.85 -11.93 -6.36
C GLU A 118 -14.00 -13.45 -6.59
N LYS A 119 -13.89 -13.91 -7.84
CA LYS A 119 -14.19 -15.31 -8.21
C LYS A 119 -13.00 -16.25 -8.06
N LEU A 120 -11.80 -15.79 -8.40
CA LEU A 120 -10.61 -16.61 -8.22
C LEU A 120 -10.17 -16.64 -6.76
N GLY A 121 -10.64 -15.69 -5.95
CA GLY A 121 -10.07 -15.43 -4.64
C GLY A 121 -8.60 -15.11 -4.80
N LYS A 122 -8.24 -14.25 -5.78
CA LYS A 122 -6.86 -13.84 -5.98
C LYS A 122 -6.43 -13.00 -4.79
N VAL A 123 -5.88 -13.73 -3.83
CA VAL A 123 -5.14 -13.31 -2.65
C VAL A 123 -4.24 -12.14 -3.08
N VAL A 124 -4.51 -10.96 -2.54
CA VAL A 124 -3.49 -9.92 -2.36
C VAL A 124 -2.26 -10.68 -1.87
N THR A 125 -1.13 -10.67 -2.59
CA THR A 125 0.01 -11.53 -2.20
C THR A 125 0.29 -11.31 -0.72
N LYS A 126 0.68 -12.34 0.05
CA LYS A 126 0.91 -12.17 1.50
C LYS A 126 1.74 -10.91 1.79
N ARG A 127 2.71 -10.62 0.92
CA ARG A 127 3.54 -9.41 0.92
C ARG A 127 2.79 -8.10 0.63
N GLU A 128 1.87 -8.06 -0.33
CA GLU A 128 1.01 -6.89 -0.58
C GLU A 128 -0.07 -6.72 0.49
N GLN A 129 -0.52 -7.82 1.10
CA GLN A 129 -1.50 -7.80 2.18
C GLN A 129 -0.81 -7.32 3.45
N GLU A 130 0.38 -7.84 3.77
CA GLU A 130 1.29 -7.32 4.80
C GLU A 130 1.64 -5.85 4.53
N LYS A 131 1.90 -5.45 3.28
CA LYS A 131 2.15 -4.05 2.93
C LYS A 131 0.92 -3.17 3.22
N LYS A 132 -0.26 -3.53 2.72
CA LYS A 132 -1.52 -2.80 2.98
C LYS A 132 -1.91 -2.79 4.45
N MET A 133 -1.71 -3.90 5.18
CA MET A 133 -2.01 -4.01 6.61
C MET A 133 -0.99 -3.22 7.46
N SER A 134 0.29 -3.22 7.06
CA SER A 134 1.31 -2.36 7.66
C SER A 134 1.03 -0.88 7.41
N GLU A 135 0.56 -0.52 6.21
CA GLU A 135 0.19 0.86 5.88
C GLU A 135 -1.09 1.31 6.61
N LYS A 136 -2.07 0.40 6.82
CA LYS A 136 -3.29 0.70 7.58
C LYS A 136 -3.02 1.07 9.04
N GLY A 137 -2.04 0.43 9.67
CA GLY A 137 -1.67 0.71 11.05
C GLY A 137 -0.49 1.65 11.20
N PHE A 138 -0.01 2.27 10.13
CA PHE A 138 1.12 3.21 10.16
C PHE A 138 0.67 4.57 9.62
N GLN A 139 0.26 5.45 10.52
CA GLN A 139 -0.30 6.76 10.17
C GLN A 139 0.69 7.88 10.46
N LEU A 140 0.99 8.71 9.46
CA LEU A 140 1.70 9.97 9.67
C LEU A 140 0.74 10.97 10.33
N LEU A 141 1.07 11.43 11.53
CA LEU A 141 0.30 12.45 12.26
C LEU A 141 0.73 13.87 11.85
N GLY A 142 2.04 14.08 11.63
CA GLY A 142 2.56 15.36 11.19
C GLY A 142 4.05 15.34 10.90
N LYS A 143 4.51 16.44 10.29
CA LYS A 143 5.92 16.70 10.00
C LYS A 143 6.31 18.08 10.49
N SER A 144 7.51 18.20 11.04
CA SER A 144 8.12 19.47 11.44
C SER A 144 9.61 19.41 11.16
N ASN A 145 10.07 20.20 10.19
CA ASN A 145 11.44 20.17 9.67
C ASN A 145 11.84 18.74 9.24
N ASN A 146 12.89 18.19 9.85
CA ASN A 146 13.40 16.83 9.67
C ASN A 146 12.63 15.78 10.49
N LEU A 147 11.69 16.17 11.35
CA LEU A 147 10.96 15.25 12.21
C LEU A 147 9.61 14.86 11.59
N SER A 148 9.27 13.58 11.66
CA SER A 148 7.96 13.03 11.33
C SER A 148 7.41 12.25 12.50
N LEU A 149 6.16 12.48 12.90
CA LEU A 149 5.49 11.73 13.96
C LEU A 149 4.55 10.70 13.34
N PHE A 150 4.72 9.44 13.73
CA PHE A 150 3.88 8.34 13.27
C PHE A 150 3.14 7.71 14.45
N SER A 151 1.90 7.28 14.20
CA SER A 151 1.14 6.37 15.06
C SER A 151 1.14 4.95 14.48
N ILE A 152 1.31 3.96 15.34
CA ILE A 152 1.42 2.54 15.04
C ILE A 152 0.35 1.78 15.82
N SER A 153 -0.69 1.31 15.14
CA SER A 153 -1.88 0.70 15.77
C SER A 153 -2.15 -0.75 15.38
N THR A 154 -1.41 -1.31 14.42
CA THR A 154 -1.57 -2.70 13.99
C THR A 154 -0.31 -3.54 14.25
N PRO A 155 -0.46 -4.85 14.49
CA PRO A 155 0.68 -5.74 14.66
C PRO A 155 1.58 -5.79 13.44
N GLU A 156 1.03 -5.71 12.22
CA GLU A 156 1.82 -5.72 10.99
C GLU A 156 2.65 -4.44 10.85
N ALA A 157 2.09 -3.29 11.25
CA ALA A 157 2.82 -2.03 11.28
C ALA A 157 3.94 -2.08 12.33
N ALA A 158 3.65 -2.58 13.53
CA ALA A 158 4.66 -2.73 14.59
C ALA A 158 5.78 -3.70 14.18
N ASN A 159 5.44 -4.88 13.64
CA ASN A 159 6.42 -5.85 13.17
C ASN A 159 7.36 -5.29 12.10
N LYS A 160 6.88 -4.38 11.24
CA LYS A 160 7.66 -3.81 10.14
C LYS A 160 8.43 -2.55 10.56
N HIS A 161 7.76 -1.63 11.23
CA HIS A 161 8.31 -0.30 11.52
C HIS A 161 9.11 -0.26 12.83
N LEU A 162 8.83 -1.14 13.79
CA LEU A 162 9.58 -1.25 15.04
C LEU A 162 10.68 -2.31 15.00
N GLN A 163 11.02 -2.83 13.82
CA GLN A 163 12.16 -3.76 13.70
C GLN A 163 13.43 -3.16 14.30
N GLN A 164 14.21 -4.00 14.98
CA GLN A 164 15.47 -3.62 15.62
C GLN A 164 15.32 -2.74 16.86
N THR A 165 14.09 -2.54 17.33
CA THR A 165 13.79 -1.96 18.64
C THR A 165 13.21 -3.04 19.55
N GLY A 166 13.21 -2.80 20.85
CA GLY A 166 12.68 -3.68 21.89
C GLY A 166 11.15 -3.75 21.89
N TRP A 167 10.51 -2.87 21.11
CA TRP A 167 9.08 -2.89 20.84
C TRP A 167 8.73 -3.63 19.54
N CYS A 168 9.72 -4.24 18.88
CA CYS A 168 9.49 -5.10 17.73
C CYS A 168 8.61 -6.29 18.12
N VAL A 169 7.41 -6.35 17.54
CA VAL A 169 6.52 -7.51 17.69
C VAL A 169 6.96 -8.55 16.67
N LYS A 170 7.86 -9.45 17.06
CA LYS A 170 8.47 -10.45 16.14
C LYS A 170 7.42 -11.30 15.42
N ASP A 171 6.32 -11.61 16.09
CA ASP A 171 5.19 -12.34 15.52
C ASP A 171 3.87 -11.64 15.91
N PRO A 172 3.05 -11.20 14.92
CA PRO A 172 1.76 -10.55 15.12
C PRO A 172 0.83 -11.22 16.13
N GLN A 173 0.93 -12.54 16.32
CA GLN A 173 0.07 -13.25 17.28
C GLN A 173 0.27 -12.77 18.73
N TRP A 174 1.44 -12.24 19.08
CA TRP A 174 1.75 -11.74 20.42
C TRP A 174 1.27 -10.32 20.69
N TRP A 175 0.78 -9.61 19.67
CA TRP A 175 0.40 -8.21 19.77
C TRP A 175 -0.62 -7.94 20.87
N LYS A 176 -1.63 -8.80 21.00
CA LYS A 176 -2.62 -8.69 22.08
C LYS A 176 -1.93 -8.70 23.44
N SER A 177 -1.00 -9.62 23.66
CA SER A 177 -0.23 -9.69 24.91
C SER A 177 0.66 -8.47 25.14
N TYR A 178 1.22 -7.87 24.08
CA TYR A 178 1.98 -6.62 24.17
C TYR A 178 1.06 -5.45 24.55
N ILE A 179 -0.05 -5.26 23.83
CA ILE A 179 -1.06 -4.24 24.12
C ILE A 179 -1.60 -4.39 25.54
N GLU A 180 -1.94 -5.61 25.98
CA GLU A 180 -2.46 -5.88 27.33
C GLU A 180 -1.41 -5.60 28.41
N ARG A 181 -0.15 -6.01 28.18
CA ARG A 181 0.95 -5.79 29.12
C ARG A 181 1.26 -4.30 29.27
N HIS A 182 1.33 -3.57 28.16
CA HIS A 182 1.65 -2.15 28.14
C HIS A 182 0.42 -1.26 28.31
N LYS A 183 -0.78 -1.84 28.34
CA LYS A 183 -2.10 -1.16 28.40
C LYS A 183 -2.26 -0.09 27.33
N THR A 184 -1.74 -0.29 26.13
CA THR A 184 -1.72 0.74 25.07
C THR A 184 -2.52 0.31 23.84
N GLU A 185 -3.17 1.24 23.17
CA GLU A 185 -3.78 0.95 21.86
C GLU A 185 -2.86 1.27 20.69
N SER A 186 -1.89 2.18 20.88
CA SER A 186 -0.99 2.62 19.83
C SER A 186 0.39 3.00 20.35
N TYR A 187 1.41 2.66 19.58
CA TYR A 187 2.76 3.19 19.77
C TYR A 187 2.96 4.42 18.90
N TYR A 188 3.80 5.35 19.35
CA TYR A 188 4.17 6.51 18.55
C TYR A 188 5.67 6.50 18.30
N MET A 189 6.07 6.99 17.13
CA MET A 189 7.46 7.05 16.72
C MET A 189 7.78 8.42 16.14
N ILE A 190 8.82 9.06 16.66
CA ILE A 190 9.45 10.21 16.00
C ILE A 190 10.51 9.67 15.07
N TYR A 191 10.41 10.05 13.80
CA TYR A 191 11.38 9.75 12.77
C TYR A 191 12.18 11.02 12.45
N ASP A 192 13.51 10.94 12.48
CA ASP A 192 14.41 12.04 12.14
C ASP A 192 15.11 11.76 10.80
N GLU A 193 14.77 12.54 9.78
CA GLU A 193 15.33 12.42 8.42
C GLU A 193 16.81 12.84 8.33
N ASN A 194 17.36 13.51 9.35
CA ASN A 194 18.78 13.90 9.40
C ASN A 194 19.70 12.79 9.93
N GLU A 195 19.13 11.75 10.55
CA GLU A 195 19.91 10.62 11.06
C GLU A 195 20.18 9.61 9.94
N ASP A 196 21.30 8.88 10.05
CA ASP A 196 21.70 7.91 9.04
C ASP A 196 21.38 6.47 9.45
N VAL A 197 21.22 5.62 8.44
CA VAL A 197 21.27 4.17 8.64
C VAL A 197 22.73 3.78 8.90
N VAL A 198 23.01 3.21 10.06
CA VAL A 198 24.38 2.81 10.44
C VAL A 198 24.55 1.30 10.40
N GLU A 199 25.72 0.84 9.95
CA GLU A 199 26.13 -0.55 10.13
C GLU A 199 26.96 -0.68 11.41
N LYS A 200 26.61 -1.64 12.26
CA LYS A 200 27.41 -2.04 13.42
C LYS A 200 27.73 -3.53 13.33
N GLU A 201 28.95 -3.90 13.71
CA GLU A 201 29.33 -5.29 13.84
C GLU A 201 29.04 -5.78 15.26
N GLU A 202 28.15 -6.76 15.38
CA GLU A 202 27.80 -7.39 16.65
C GLU A 202 27.90 -8.90 16.52
N SER A 203 28.66 -9.51 17.42
CA SER A 203 28.88 -10.96 17.45
C SER A 203 29.35 -11.54 16.10
N GLY A 204 30.23 -10.80 15.40
CA GLY A 204 30.78 -11.18 14.09
C GLY A 204 29.79 -11.10 12.94
N LYS A 205 28.64 -10.44 13.13
CA LYS A 205 27.65 -10.18 12.07
C LYS A 205 27.41 -8.69 11.91
N LYS A 206 27.38 -8.22 10.66
CA LYS A 206 26.95 -6.87 10.34
C LYS A 206 25.45 -6.75 10.56
N LYS A 207 25.04 -5.83 11.45
CA LYS A 207 23.65 -5.42 11.65
C LYS A 207 23.49 -3.98 11.16
N ILE A 208 22.44 -3.76 10.38
CA ILE A 208 22.03 -2.44 9.91
C ILE A 208 21.06 -1.89 10.95
N TYR A 209 21.27 -0.67 11.46
CA TYR A 209 20.39 0.01 12.39
C TYR A 209 19.86 1.29 11.77
N ASP A 210 18.53 1.45 11.74
CA ASP A 210 17.89 2.65 11.24
C ASP A 210 17.78 3.72 12.34
N LYS A 211 18.82 4.55 12.53
CA LYS A 211 18.81 5.61 13.56
C LYS A 211 17.76 6.69 13.33
N ARG A 212 17.21 6.76 12.12
CA ARG A 212 16.09 7.65 11.81
C ARG A 212 14.88 7.36 12.69
N LYS A 213 14.74 6.17 13.29
CA LYS A 213 13.74 5.88 14.34
C LYS A 213 14.09 6.57 15.66
N HIS A 214 14.15 7.89 15.64
CA HIS A 214 14.73 8.74 16.67
C HIS A 214 14.16 8.47 18.07
N ARG A 215 12.83 8.38 18.19
CA ARG A 215 12.15 8.11 19.47
C ARG A 215 10.98 7.16 19.33
N LEU A 216 10.77 6.39 20.38
CA LEU A 216 9.63 5.53 20.61
C LEU A 216 8.89 6.03 21.85
N ILE A 217 7.57 6.17 21.74
CA ILE A 217 6.71 6.76 22.76
C ILE A 217 5.53 5.84 23.01
N ASN A 218 5.28 5.54 24.28
CA ASN A 218 4.11 4.80 24.74
C ASN A 218 3.55 5.51 25.97
N PHE A 219 2.40 6.15 25.79
CA PHE A 219 1.76 6.94 26.84
C PHE A 219 1.24 6.08 27.99
N ALA A 220 0.75 4.88 27.70
CA ALA A 220 0.16 4.00 28.70
C ALA A 220 1.19 3.43 29.69
N SER A 221 2.37 3.09 29.19
CA SER A 221 3.48 2.59 30.01
C SER A 221 4.47 3.68 30.43
N ASN A 222 4.19 4.94 30.11
CA ASN A 222 5.05 6.10 30.37
C ASN A 222 6.47 5.95 29.79
N GLU A 223 6.63 5.22 28.70
CA GLU A 223 7.94 4.96 28.11
C GLU A 223 8.27 5.97 27.00
N TYR A 224 9.47 6.55 27.09
CA TYR A 224 10.07 7.40 26.06
C TYR A 224 11.51 6.93 25.82
N LYS A 225 11.74 6.28 24.68
CA LYS A 225 13.00 5.57 24.39
C LYS A 225 13.62 6.03 23.08
N ASN A 226 14.92 5.83 22.94
CA ASN A 226 15.60 5.95 21.64
C ASN A 226 15.48 4.63 20.84
N VAL A 227 16.07 4.59 19.63
CA VAL A 227 16.09 3.38 18.77
C VAL A 227 16.80 2.17 19.40
N PHE A 228 17.66 2.41 20.40
CA PHE A 228 18.42 1.39 21.12
C PHE A 228 17.75 0.99 22.44
N ASP A 229 16.50 1.39 22.65
CA ASP A 229 15.70 1.16 23.85
C ASP A 229 16.25 1.75 25.14
N ASP A 230 17.18 2.70 25.05
CA ASP A 230 17.61 3.45 26.22
C ASP A 230 16.49 4.43 26.61
N GLU A 231 16.15 4.45 27.90
CA GLU A 231 15.27 5.48 28.46
C GLU A 231 15.96 6.84 28.33
N VAL A 232 15.29 7.76 27.64
CA VAL A 232 15.78 9.12 27.42
C VAL A 232 14.70 10.12 27.81
N ASN A 233 15.10 11.32 28.19
CA ASN A 233 14.14 12.39 28.43
C ASN A 233 13.76 13.04 27.09
N PRO A 234 12.47 13.39 26.89
CA PRO A 234 12.07 14.22 25.76
C PRO A 234 12.75 15.60 25.85
N THR A 235 13.12 16.17 24.72
CA THR A 235 13.54 17.57 24.61
C THR A 235 12.32 18.48 24.53
N VAL A 236 12.51 19.78 24.76
CA VAL A 236 11.43 20.79 24.62
C VAL A 236 10.88 20.81 23.20
N ALA A 237 11.75 20.72 22.19
CA ALA A 237 11.34 20.72 20.78
C ALA A 237 10.52 19.47 20.41
N GLU A 238 10.94 18.28 20.87
CA GLU A 238 10.17 17.05 20.68
C GLU A 238 8.83 17.12 21.41
N ALA A 239 8.79 17.64 22.64
CA ALA A 239 7.55 17.81 23.39
C ALA A 239 6.59 18.77 22.67
N GLN A 240 7.08 19.91 22.18
CA GLN A 240 6.29 20.83 21.37
C GLN A 240 5.75 20.15 20.11
N PHE A 241 6.58 19.39 19.40
CA PHE A 241 6.19 18.69 18.19
C PHE A 241 5.11 17.63 18.45
N VAL A 242 5.33 16.74 19.44
CA VAL A 242 4.35 15.70 19.79
C VAL A 242 3.03 16.33 20.24
N MET A 243 3.09 17.40 21.03
CA MET A 243 1.90 18.07 21.53
C MET A 243 1.18 18.93 20.49
N GLN A 244 1.68 19.11 19.27
CA GLN A 244 0.87 19.65 18.15
C GLN A 244 -0.27 18.70 17.75
N HIS A 245 -0.20 17.43 18.16
CA HIS A 245 -1.16 16.38 17.86
C HIS A 245 -1.87 15.86 19.13
N ASP A 246 -1.97 16.69 20.16
CA ASP A 246 -2.59 16.36 21.46
C ASP A 246 -4.04 15.90 21.32
N ASP A 247 -4.85 16.55 20.47
CA ASP A 247 -6.25 16.13 20.25
C ASP A 247 -6.35 14.68 19.76
N PHE A 248 -5.44 14.27 18.87
CA PHE A 248 -5.38 12.90 18.37
C PHE A 248 -4.96 11.93 19.47
N ILE A 249 -3.90 12.28 20.22
CA ILE A 249 -3.37 11.44 21.31
C ILE A 249 -4.42 11.26 22.40
N GLN A 250 -5.11 12.33 22.80
CA GLN A 250 -6.17 12.26 23.82
C GLN A 250 -7.35 11.40 23.37
N LYS A 251 -7.70 11.46 22.08
CA LYS A 251 -8.77 10.62 21.53
C LYS A 251 -8.39 9.14 21.52
N GLN A 252 -7.14 8.81 21.20
CA GLN A 252 -6.69 7.43 21.06
C GLN A 252 -6.28 6.79 22.39
N GLU A 253 -5.72 7.56 23.32
CA GLU A 253 -5.16 7.06 24.58
C GLU A 253 -5.92 7.62 25.80
N SER A 254 -7.20 7.95 25.64
CA SER A 254 -8.02 8.64 26.66
C SER A 254 -7.95 7.97 28.04
N GLU A 255 -8.01 6.64 28.08
CA GLU A 255 -7.94 5.85 29.32
C GLU A 255 -6.52 5.67 29.85
N ASN A 256 -5.50 5.97 29.04
CA ASN A 256 -4.11 5.61 29.28
C ASN A 256 -3.17 6.81 29.46
N LEU A 257 -3.68 8.05 29.38
CA LEU A 257 -2.87 9.25 29.64
C LEU A 257 -2.29 9.21 31.07
N GLY A 258 -0.97 9.36 31.18
CA GLY A 258 -0.25 9.28 32.45
C GLY A 258 0.82 10.36 32.62
N GLU A 259 1.86 10.03 33.37
CA GLU A 259 2.97 10.92 33.71
C GLU A 259 3.67 11.46 32.45
N LEU A 260 3.95 10.58 31.48
CA LEU A 260 4.65 10.99 30.26
C LEU A 260 3.86 12.05 29.49
N TYR A 261 2.54 11.88 29.40
CA TYR A 261 1.67 12.84 28.72
C TYR A 261 1.68 14.20 29.43
N LEU A 262 1.55 14.23 30.76
CA LEU A 262 1.66 15.46 31.54
C LEU A 262 3.02 16.15 31.38
N LYS A 263 4.10 15.36 31.38
CA LYS A 263 5.46 15.85 31.19
C LYS A 263 5.62 16.50 29.81
N LEU A 264 5.14 15.86 28.74
CA LEU A 264 5.18 16.45 27.39
C LEU A 264 4.32 17.71 27.30
N LEU A 265 3.11 17.73 27.87
CA LEU A 265 2.26 18.92 27.92
C LEU A 265 2.98 20.09 28.62
N TYR A 266 3.55 19.83 29.79
CA TYR A 266 4.30 20.82 30.54
C TYR A 266 5.48 21.37 29.73
N MET A 267 6.32 20.48 29.20
CA MET A 267 7.50 20.85 28.41
C MET A 267 7.16 21.58 27.11
N SER A 268 6.01 21.26 26.51
CA SER A 268 5.53 21.97 25.31
C SER A 268 5.03 23.39 25.60
N GLY A 269 4.82 23.73 26.87
CA GLY A 269 4.19 24.99 27.25
C GLY A 269 2.69 25.03 26.96
N LYS A 270 2.03 23.92 26.66
CA LYS A 270 0.55 23.84 26.59
C LYS A 270 -0.08 23.91 27.99
N LYS A 271 -1.31 24.41 28.08
CA LYS A 271 -2.07 24.42 29.34
C LYS A 271 -2.72 23.05 29.49
N ILE A 272 -2.67 22.47 30.70
CA ILE A 272 -3.44 21.27 31.03
C ILE A 272 -4.91 21.70 31.11
N SER A 273 -5.78 21.09 30.31
CA SER A 273 -7.22 21.38 30.35
C SER A 273 -7.85 20.77 31.60
N ASP A 274 -8.94 21.39 32.06
CA ASP A 274 -9.69 20.88 33.22
C ASP A 274 -10.21 19.46 32.96
N GLU A 275 -10.60 19.15 31.71
CA GLU A 275 -11.00 17.79 31.29
C GLU A 275 -9.90 16.75 31.49
N ILE A 276 -8.63 17.09 31.18
CA ILE A 276 -7.50 16.18 31.41
C ILE A 276 -7.27 16.00 32.92
N VAL A 277 -7.39 17.08 33.70
CA VAL A 277 -7.27 17.03 35.16
C VAL A 277 -8.33 16.10 35.75
N GLU A 278 -9.59 16.26 35.37
CA GLU A 278 -10.70 15.42 35.81
C GLU A 278 -10.45 13.94 35.50
N LYS A 279 -10.13 13.61 34.24
CA LYS A 279 -9.81 12.23 33.82
C LYS A 279 -8.67 11.61 34.61
N MET A 280 -7.65 12.39 34.96
CA MET A 280 -6.52 11.88 35.74
C MET A 280 -6.84 11.72 37.23
N ILE A 281 -7.69 12.58 37.79
CA ILE A 281 -8.18 12.43 39.18
C ILE A 281 -9.07 11.18 39.30
N GLU A 282 -9.89 10.87 38.29
CA GLU A 282 -10.73 9.67 38.26
C GLU A 282 -9.92 8.36 38.36
N LYS A 283 -8.67 8.36 37.90
CA LYS A 283 -7.75 7.22 38.04
C LYS A 283 -7.33 6.95 39.49
N LYS A 284 -7.56 7.90 40.41
CA LYS A 284 -7.20 7.83 41.84
C LYS A 284 -5.72 7.50 42.07
N ASP A 285 -4.84 7.98 41.19
CA ASP A 285 -3.40 7.82 41.31
C ASP A 285 -2.79 9.05 42.03
N PRO A 286 -2.28 8.89 43.26
CA PRO A 286 -1.68 10.00 44.01
C PRO A 286 -0.47 10.64 43.33
N LEU A 287 0.30 9.87 42.56
CA LEU A 287 1.47 10.38 41.85
C LEU A 287 1.05 11.31 40.73
N LEU A 288 0.07 10.90 39.91
CA LEU A 288 -0.49 11.74 38.85
C LEU A 288 -1.10 13.04 39.41
N ALA A 289 -1.84 12.94 40.52
CA ALA A 289 -2.39 14.12 41.19
C ALA A 289 -1.29 15.11 41.62
N SER A 290 -0.18 14.61 42.18
CA SER A 290 0.96 15.46 42.56
C SER A 290 1.62 16.14 41.36
N LEU A 291 1.72 15.43 40.23
CA LEU A 291 2.31 15.94 38.99
C LEU A 291 1.43 17.02 38.36
N ILE A 292 0.11 16.87 38.42
CA ILE A 292 -0.83 17.90 37.95
C ILE A 292 -0.63 19.20 38.72
N VAL A 293 -0.57 19.14 40.06
CA VAL A 293 -0.32 20.33 40.89
C VAL A 293 1.01 20.96 40.52
N LYS A 294 2.08 20.14 40.49
CA LYS A 294 3.44 20.57 40.14
C LYS A 294 3.47 21.30 38.80
N TYR A 295 2.85 20.75 37.77
CA TYR A 295 2.89 21.32 36.42
C TYR A 295 1.92 22.48 36.21
N SER A 296 0.82 22.53 36.98
CA SER A 296 -0.16 23.63 36.92
C SER A 296 0.37 24.91 37.57
N ASP A 297 1.17 24.80 38.65
CA ASP A 297 1.67 25.95 39.40
C ASP A 297 2.84 26.66 38.72
N THR A 298 3.65 25.94 37.95
CA THR A 298 4.88 26.45 37.31
C THR A 298 4.68 27.53 36.23
N LYS A 299 3.43 27.85 35.83
CA LYS A 299 3.14 28.92 34.86
C LYS A 299 2.82 30.28 35.47
N LYS A 300 2.88 30.41 36.80
CA LYS A 300 2.69 31.70 37.50
C LYS A 300 4.00 32.46 37.76
N ALA A 301 5.14 31.96 37.28
CA ALA A 301 6.44 32.63 37.36
C ALA A 301 6.95 32.93 35.95
#